data_AF-J0NN10-F1
#
_entry.id   AF-J0NN10-F1
#
_cell.length_a   1.000
_cell.length_b   1.000
_cell.length_c   1.000
_cell.angle_alpha   90.00
_cell.angle_beta   90.00
_cell.angle_gamma   90.00
#
_symmetry.space_group_name_H-M   'P 1'
#
loop_
_entity.id
_entity.type
_entity.pdbx_description
1 polymer ?
#
loop_
_entity_poly.entity_id
_entity_poly.type
_entity_poly.pdbx_seq_one_letter_code
_entity_poly.pdbx_strand_id
1 'polypeptide(L)'
;MVPRRRLQMASLRRHDGQDNPTRLLDLFDHFTLLGVEDMIAASDIRADEEAPIDWMVPDKVRTVMNRRGWLQFTDAEGRGYALDLDPLPAGRAGQVIYLPIDGLTPEPDYPSFTAWFSEIAEKFAAGAFSVEDGDSIWLDHDD
;
A
#
# COMPACT_ATOMS: atom_id res chain seq x y z
N MET A 1 24.76 0.88 3.80
CA MET A 1 23.67 1.24 2.87
C MET A 1 22.98 -0.04 2.43
N VAL A 2 21.76 -0.31 2.91
CA VAL A 2 21.03 -1.54 2.55
C VAL A 2 20.26 -1.28 1.25
N PRO A 3 20.37 -2.13 0.21
CA PRO A 3 19.67 -1.90 -1.07
C PRO A 3 18.14 -1.87 -0.88
N ARG A 4 17.48 -0.92 -1.54
CA ARG A 4 16.05 -0.55 -1.37
C ARG A 4 15.03 -1.68 -1.58
N ARG A 5 15.37 -2.78 -2.29
CA ARG A 5 14.51 -3.99 -2.41
C ARG A 5 14.48 -4.86 -1.16
N ARG A 6 15.36 -4.65 -0.18
CA ARG A 6 15.48 -5.51 1.00
C ARG A 6 14.56 -5.13 2.15
N LEU A 7 13.98 -3.93 2.14
CA LEU A 7 13.27 -3.39 3.31
C LEU A 7 11.87 -3.96 3.51
N GLN A 8 11.09 -4.21 2.46
CA GLN A 8 9.80 -4.91 2.64
C GLN A 8 10.03 -6.36 3.09
N MET A 9 10.95 -7.08 2.47
CA MET A 9 11.33 -8.42 2.93
C MET A 9 11.91 -8.40 4.35
N ALA A 10 12.64 -7.36 4.73
CA ALA A 10 13.12 -7.19 6.10
C ALA A 10 11.98 -6.88 7.08
N SER A 11 10.97 -6.12 6.65
CA SER A 11 9.75 -5.87 7.40
C SER A 11 9.01 -7.18 7.65
N LEU A 12 8.74 -7.96 6.59
CA LEU A 12 8.07 -9.27 6.69
C LEU A 12 8.85 -10.26 7.56
N ARG A 13 10.19 -10.24 7.50
CA ARG A 13 11.04 -11.06 8.38
C ARG A 13 11.00 -10.63 9.85
N ARG A 14 10.58 -9.40 10.13
CA ARG A 14 10.45 -8.87 11.48
C ARG A 14 9.03 -9.07 12.00
N HIS A 15 8.04 -8.77 11.17
CA HIS A 15 6.61 -8.88 11.42
C HIS A 15 5.94 -9.35 10.13
N ASP A 16 5.33 -10.54 10.16
CA ASP A 16 4.57 -11.08 9.04
C ASP A 16 3.13 -10.55 9.07
N GLY A 17 2.99 -9.25 8.83
CA GLY A 17 1.73 -8.53 8.98
C GLY A 17 1.27 -8.38 10.43
N GLN A 18 -0.04 -8.19 10.60
CA GLN A 18 -0.74 -8.18 11.88
C GLN A 18 -1.67 -9.40 12.01
N ASP A 19 -1.57 -10.11 13.13
CA ASP A 19 -2.59 -11.08 13.54
C ASP A 19 -3.75 -10.31 14.19
N ASN A 20 -4.70 -9.84 13.37
CA ASN A 20 -5.83 -9.01 13.77
C ASN A 20 -7.17 -9.73 13.48
N PRO A 21 -7.50 -10.82 14.21
CA PRO A 21 -8.69 -11.63 13.92
C PRO A 21 -10.01 -10.88 14.15
N THR A 22 -9.98 -9.79 14.92
CA THR A 22 -11.15 -8.96 15.20
C THR A 22 -11.33 -7.82 14.21
N ARG A 23 -10.28 -7.43 13.46
CA ARG A 23 -10.25 -6.20 12.65
C ARG A 23 -10.61 -4.94 13.44
N LEU A 24 -10.25 -4.92 14.72
CA LEU A 24 -10.49 -3.79 15.62
C LEU A 24 -9.21 -3.04 15.99
N LEU A 25 -8.04 -3.68 15.80
CA LEU A 25 -6.73 -3.13 16.16
C LEU A 25 -5.81 -3.09 14.93
N ASP A 26 -6.14 -2.18 14.02
CA ASP A 26 -5.36 -1.92 12.80
C ASP A 26 -4.08 -1.15 13.08
N LEU A 27 -3.18 -1.05 12.09
CA LEU A 27 -1.94 -0.30 12.25
C LEU A 27 -2.21 1.20 12.44
N PHE A 28 -3.06 1.76 11.59
CA PHE A 28 -3.58 3.13 11.62
C PHE A 28 -4.71 3.24 10.58
N ASP A 29 -5.62 4.21 10.68
CA ASP A 29 -6.70 4.53 9.71
C ASP A 29 -7.46 3.30 9.17
N HIS A 30 -7.70 2.30 10.03
CA HIS A 30 -8.27 0.99 9.67
C HIS A 30 -7.47 0.12 8.69
N PHE A 31 -6.22 0.47 8.39
CA PHE A 31 -5.32 -0.34 7.58
C PHE A 31 -4.64 -1.43 8.42
N THR A 32 -5.07 -2.68 8.21
CA THR A 32 -4.31 -3.86 8.65
C THR A 32 -3.08 -4.03 7.76
N LEU A 33 -1.90 -4.25 8.36
CA LEU A 33 -0.70 -4.69 7.63
C LEU A 33 -0.82 -6.18 7.29
N LEU A 34 -0.76 -6.52 6.00
CA LEU A 34 -0.94 -7.90 5.54
C LEU A 34 0.31 -8.77 5.76
N GLY A 35 0.08 -10.02 6.14
CA GLY A 35 1.11 -11.07 6.14
C GLY A 35 1.30 -11.66 4.73
N VAL A 36 2.36 -12.45 4.54
CA VAL A 36 2.74 -13.01 3.24
C VAL A 36 1.62 -13.80 2.58
N GLU A 37 0.94 -14.68 3.33
CA GLU A 37 -0.14 -15.50 2.79
C GLU A 37 -1.33 -14.64 2.33
N ASP A 38 -1.68 -13.60 3.08
CA ASP A 38 -2.76 -12.68 2.71
C ASP A 38 -2.37 -11.82 1.50
N MET A 39 -1.11 -11.39 1.41
CA MET A 39 -0.59 -10.68 0.24
C MET A 39 -0.63 -11.57 -1.02
N ILE A 40 -0.31 -12.87 -0.89
CA ILE A 40 -0.41 -13.85 -1.97
C ILE A 40 -1.87 -14.06 -2.37
N ALA A 41 -2.75 -14.34 -1.41
CA ALA A 41 -4.17 -14.55 -1.66
C ALA A 41 -4.82 -13.33 -2.33
N ALA A 42 -4.48 -12.13 -1.87
CA ALA A 42 -4.91 -10.89 -2.49
C ALA A 42 -4.34 -10.75 -3.92
N SER A 43 -3.10 -11.13 -4.18
CA SER A 43 -2.52 -11.11 -5.53
C SER A 43 -3.16 -12.14 -6.47
N ASP A 44 -3.57 -13.31 -5.95
CA ASP A 44 -4.12 -14.41 -6.74
C ASP A 44 -5.49 -14.13 -7.34
N ILE A 45 -6.28 -13.27 -6.71
CA ILE A 45 -7.57 -12.81 -7.26
C ILE A 45 -7.43 -11.71 -8.33
N ARG A 46 -6.20 -11.23 -8.59
CA ARG A 46 -5.93 -10.15 -9.54
C ARG A 46 -5.69 -10.66 -10.96
N ALA A 47 -6.06 -9.86 -11.94
CA ALA A 47 -5.92 -10.21 -13.36
C ALA A 47 -4.47 -10.02 -13.86
N ASP A 48 -3.98 -10.93 -14.69
CA ASP A 48 -2.69 -10.78 -15.38
C ASP A 48 -2.73 -9.71 -16.47
N GLU A 49 -3.82 -9.70 -17.23
CA GLU A 49 -4.07 -8.77 -18.33
C GLU A 49 -5.46 -8.16 -18.19
N GLU A 50 -5.50 -6.83 -18.26
CA GLU A 50 -6.73 -6.05 -18.28
C GLU A 50 -6.56 -4.91 -19.28
N ALA A 51 -7.64 -4.57 -19.99
CA ALA A 51 -7.63 -3.48 -20.94
C ALA A 51 -7.48 -2.14 -20.21
N PRO A 52 -6.61 -1.22 -20.70
CA PRO A 52 -6.55 0.13 -20.16
C PRO A 52 -7.90 0.83 -20.20
N ILE A 53 -8.20 1.59 -19.16
CA ILE A 53 -9.35 2.46 -19.01
C ILE A 53 -9.12 3.69 -19.90
N ASP A 54 -10.08 3.97 -20.78
CA ASP A 54 -9.95 4.92 -21.88
C ASP A 54 -9.97 6.39 -21.46
N TRP A 55 -10.66 6.72 -20.37
CA TRP A 55 -10.75 8.07 -19.81
C TRP A 55 -9.58 8.45 -18.91
N MET A 56 -8.68 7.50 -18.62
CA MET A 56 -7.48 7.75 -17.83
C MET A 56 -6.27 7.98 -18.73
N VAL A 57 -5.35 8.83 -18.27
CA VAL A 57 -4.09 9.16 -18.92
C VAL A 57 -2.96 8.39 -18.22
N PRO A 58 -2.33 7.42 -18.90
CA PRO A 58 -1.22 6.66 -18.33
C PRO A 58 0.08 7.50 -18.29
N ASP A 59 0.81 7.45 -17.17
CA ASP A 59 2.18 7.98 -17.05
C ASP A 59 3.09 6.98 -16.31
N LYS A 60 3.00 6.93 -14.98
CA LYS A 60 3.83 6.06 -14.12
C LYS A 60 3.14 4.77 -13.72
N VAL A 61 1.84 4.82 -13.53
CA VAL A 61 0.98 3.70 -13.11
C VAL A 61 0.10 3.31 -14.30
N ARG A 62 -0.15 2.01 -14.46
CA ARG A 62 -1.04 1.51 -15.52
C ARG A 62 -2.48 1.88 -15.21
N THR A 63 -3.22 2.27 -16.24
CA THR A 63 -4.62 2.68 -16.15
C THR A 63 -5.56 1.50 -16.23
N VAL A 64 -5.46 0.53 -15.31
CA VAL A 64 -6.34 -0.65 -15.23
C VAL A 64 -6.99 -0.71 -13.84
N MET A 65 -8.08 -1.45 -13.68
CA MET A 65 -8.73 -1.58 -12.37
C MET A 65 -8.02 -2.60 -11.48
N ASN A 66 -7.39 -3.60 -12.10
CA ASN A 66 -6.84 -4.74 -11.42
C ASN A 66 -5.58 -5.24 -12.14
N ARG A 67 -4.54 -5.57 -11.37
CA ARG A 67 -3.29 -6.10 -11.94
C ARG A 67 -2.56 -7.00 -10.97
N ARG A 68 -2.21 -8.21 -11.38
CA ARG A 68 -1.43 -9.17 -10.57
C ARG A 68 -0.10 -8.58 -10.09
N GLY A 69 0.51 -7.71 -10.89
CA GLY A 69 1.72 -6.96 -10.53
C GLY A 69 1.55 -5.93 -9.41
N TRP A 70 0.33 -5.71 -8.89
CA TRP A 70 0.07 -4.83 -7.76
C TRP A 70 -0.07 -5.64 -6.47
N LEU A 71 1.01 -5.67 -5.69
CA LEU A 71 1.10 -6.44 -4.45
C LEU A 71 0.62 -5.59 -3.28
N GLN A 72 -0.67 -5.71 -2.93
CA GLN A 72 -1.26 -5.04 -1.78
C GLN A 72 -0.60 -5.50 -0.48
N PHE A 73 -0.27 -4.54 0.41
CA PHE A 73 0.38 -4.82 1.69
C PHE A 73 -0.34 -4.17 2.88
N THR A 74 -1.35 -3.33 2.64
CA THR A 74 -2.35 -2.99 3.67
C THR A 74 -3.77 -3.24 3.16
N ASP A 75 -4.70 -3.55 4.06
CA ASP A 75 -6.11 -3.72 3.71
C ASP A 75 -7.04 -3.00 4.70
N ALA A 76 -8.01 -2.30 4.14
CA ALA A 76 -9.16 -1.70 4.80
C ALA A 76 -10.37 -1.94 3.88
N GLU A 77 -11.04 -3.07 4.05
CA GLU A 77 -12.21 -3.47 3.24
C GLU A 77 -11.97 -3.44 1.72
N GLY A 78 -10.82 -3.96 1.26
CA GLY A 78 -10.45 -4.00 -0.15
C GLY A 78 -9.76 -2.73 -0.66
N ARG A 79 -9.56 -1.72 0.20
CA ARG A 79 -8.77 -0.52 -0.08
C ARG A 79 -7.42 -0.59 0.62
N GLY A 80 -6.43 0.13 0.10
CA GLY A 80 -5.15 0.26 0.80
C GLY A 80 -3.96 0.34 -0.12
N TYR A 81 -2.77 0.31 0.49
CA TYR A 81 -1.52 0.53 -0.21
C TYR A 81 -1.02 -0.77 -0.85
N ALA A 82 -0.53 -0.64 -2.09
CA ALA A 82 0.07 -1.71 -2.84
C ALA A 82 1.42 -1.30 -3.44
N LEU A 83 2.30 -2.28 -3.61
CA LEU A 83 3.50 -2.11 -4.42
C LEU A 83 3.19 -2.37 -5.87
N ASP A 84 3.55 -1.40 -6.70
CA ASP A 84 3.51 -1.55 -8.14
C ASP A 84 4.80 -2.22 -8.63
N LEU A 85 4.71 -3.52 -8.92
CA LEU A 85 5.80 -4.34 -9.45
C LEU A 85 5.82 -4.38 -10.98
N ASP A 86 4.85 -3.76 -11.63
CA ASP A 86 4.75 -3.67 -13.09
C ASP A 86 4.33 -2.26 -13.55
N PRO A 87 5.16 -1.25 -13.21
CA PRO A 87 4.90 0.14 -13.57
C PRO A 87 5.08 0.38 -15.06
N LEU A 88 4.60 1.53 -15.53
CA LEU A 88 4.95 2.05 -16.84
C LEU A 88 6.39 2.59 -16.88
N PRO A 89 6.97 2.86 -18.07
CA PRO A 89 8.37 3.28 -18.19
C PRO A 89 8.75 4.55 -17.42
N ALA A 90 7.82 5.48 -17.19
CA ALA A 90 8.06 6.68 -16.40
C ALA A 90 7.98 6.41 -14.88
N GLY A 91 7.42 5.27 -14.47
CA GLY A 91 7.30 4.84 -13.08
C GLY A 91 8.52 4.06 -12.60
N ARG A 92 8.39 3.52 -11.38
CA ARG A 92 9.47 2.79 -10.71
C ARG A 92 8.97 1.53 -10.04
N ALA A 93 9.62 0.41 -10.32
CA ALA A 93 9.23 -0.87 -9.71
C ALA A 93 9.40 -0.80 -8.18
N GLY A 94 8.32 -1.13 -7.47
CA GLY A 94 8.21 -1.01 -6.01
C GLY A 94 7.82 0.38 -5.51
N GLN A 95 7.35 1.28 -6.37
CA GLN A 95 6.58 2.46 -5.95
C GLN A 95 5.30 2.02 -5.25
N VAL A 96 4.76 2.85 -4.36
CA VAL A 96 3.52 2.59 -3.63
C VAL A 96 2.40 3.35 -4.31
N ILE A 97 1.29 2.66 -4.53
CA ILE A 97 0.03 3.20 -5.05
C ILE A 97 -1.08 2.92 -4.03
N TYR A 98 -2.12 3.75 -4.03
CA TYR A 98 -3.34 3.46 -3.30
C TYR A 98 -4.35 2.71 -4.18
N LEU A 99 -5.00 1.70 -3.63
CA LEU A 99 -6.05 0.95 -4.30
C LEU A 99 -7.43 1.25 -3.66
N PRO A 100 -8.50 1.30 -4.46
CA PRO A 100 -8.49 1.22 -5.93
C PRO A 100 -7.83 2.44 -6.55
N ILE A 101 -7.31 2.28 -7.76
CA ILE A 101 -6.83 3.43 -8.54
C ILE A 101 -8.02 4.33 -8.88
N ASP A 102 -7.94 5.59 -8.47
CA ASP A 102 -8.87 6.64 -8.86
C ASP A 102 -8.17 7.78 -9.63
N GLY A 103 -8.98 8.66 -10.21
CA GLY A 103 -8.49 9.86 -10.89
C GLY A 103 -8.13 9.71 -12.37
N LEU A 104 -7.98 10.86 -13.04
CA LEU A 104 -7.69 10.95 -14.48
C LEU A 104 -6.26 10.51 -14.83
N THR A 105 -5.30 10.65 -13.92
CA THR A 105 -3.88 10.32 -14.17
C THR A 105 -3.34 9.73 -12.88
N PRO A 106 -3.24 8.39 -12.79
CA PRO A 106 -2.86 7.74 -11.54
C PRO A 106 -1.37 7.94 -11.28
N GLU A 107 -1.07 8.42 -10.08
CA GLU A 107 0.28 8.70 -9.59
C GLU A 107 0.61 7.80 -8.40
N PRO A 108 1.89 7.46 -8.17
CA PRO A 108 2.30 6.78 -6.95
C PRO A 108 2.28 7.74 -5.77
N ASP A 109 1.58 7.37 -4.69
CA ASP A 109 1.59 8.07 -3.40
C ASP A 109 3.00 8.15 -2.81
N TYR A 110 3.80 7.08 -2.96
CA TYR A 110 5.18 7.07 -2.45
C TYR A 110 6.16 6.46 -3.45
N PRO A 111 7.42 6.94 -3.47
CA PRO A 111 8.44 6.41 -4.37
C PRO A 111 8.97 5.01 -3.97
N SER A 112 8.61 4.51 -2.78
CA SER A 112 8.92 3.15 -2.30
C SER A 112 8.24 2.81 -0.97
N PHE A 113 8.13 1.51 -0.63
CA PHE A 113 7.74 1.03 0.70
C PHE A 113 8.51 1.72 1.84
N THR A 114 9.81 1.94 1.67
CA THR A 114 10.63 2.61 2.68
C THR A 114 10.20 4.04 2.92
N ALA A 115 9.80 4.77 1.88
CA ALA A 115 9.34 6.15 2.03
C ALA A 115 8.03 6.18 2.80
N TRP A 116 7.06 5.37 2.39
CA TRP A 116 5.79 5.16 3.09
C TRP A 116 5.99 4.80 4.57
N PHE A 117 6.78 3.75 4.85
CA PHE A 117 7.00 3.28 6.21
C PHE A 117 7.76 4.28 7.09
N SER A 118 8.70 5.05 6.51
CA SER A 118 9.44 6.06 7.26
C SER A 118 8.54 7.23 7.63
N GLU A 119 7.70 7.69 6.71
CA GLU A 119 6.77 8.79 6.97
C GLU A 119 5.78 8.43 8.09
N ILE A 120 5.19 7.23 8.05
CA ILE A 120 4.32 6.75 9.13
C ILE A 120 5.06 6.73 10.47
N ALA A 121 6.28 6.17 10.49
CA ALA A 121 7.09 6.13 11.71
C ALA A 121 7.43 7.54 12.24
N GLU A 122 7.68 8.50 11.34
CA GLU A 122 7.92 9.90 11.68
C GLU A 122 6.67 10.56 12.27
N LYS A 123 5.48 10.31 11.72
CA LYS A 123 4.20 10.78 12.30
C LYS A 123 3.97 10.25 13.71
N PHE A 124 4.18 8.94 13.92
CA PHE A 124 4.12 8.34 15.26
C PHE A 124 5.13 8.96 16.22
N ALA A 125 6.38 9.17 15.79
CA ALA A 125 7.42 9.78 16.62
C ALA A 125 7.13 11.24 16.97
N ALA A 126 6.43 11.97 16.08
CA ALA A 126 6.02 13.34 16.29
C ALA A 126 4.75 13.48 17.16
N GLY A 127 4.05 12.37 17.43
CA GLY A 127 2.73 12.41 18.06
C GLY A 127 1.64 12.98 17.14
N ALA A 128 1.83 12.90 15.83
CA ALA A 128 0.90 13.36 14.81
C ALA A 128 -0.18 12.30 14.54
N PHE A 129 -0.93 11.95 15.59
CA PHE A 129 -2.02 11.00 15.55
C PHE A 129 -2.99 11.25 16.71
N SER A 130 -4.23 10.80 16.54
CA SER A 130 -5.22 10.71 17.60
C SER A 130 -5.55 9.24 17.92
N VAL A 131 -6.08 9.00 19.12
CA VAL A 131 -6.62 7.71 19.53
C VAL A 131 -8.07 7.92 19.90
N GLU A 132 -8.97 7.23 19.20
CA GLU A 132 -10.42 7.30 19.44
C GLU A 132 -10.95 6.02 20.11
N ASP A 133 -12.17 6.09 20.65
CA ASP A 133 -12.79 5.02 21.45
C ASP A 133 -12.69 3.65 20.76
N GLY A 134 -11.94 2.72 21.37
CA GLY A 134 -11.69 1.37 20.82
C GLY A 134 -10.26 1.10 20.35
N ASP A 135 -9.28 1.91 20.78
CA ASP A 135 -7.84 1.78 20.46
C ASP A 135 -7.50 1.98 18.97
N SER A 136 -8.40 2.58 18.20
CA SER A 136 -8.14 2.95 16.81
C SER A 136 -7.23 4.18 16.75
N ILE A 137 -6.18 4.09 15.92
CA ILE A 137 -5.20 5.14 15.72
C ILE A 137 -5.52 5.84 14.39
N TRP A 138 -5.67 7.15 14.43
CA TRP A 138 -5.86 7.99 13.25
C TRP A 138 -4.65 8.86 13.02
N LEU A 139 -4.04 8.81 11.84
CA LEU A 139 -2.92 9.70 11.52
C LEU A 139 -3.44 11.11 11.24
N ASP A 140 -2.71 12.11 11.72
CA ASP A 140 -3.00 13.48 11.32
C ASP A 140 -2.68 13.62 9.82
N HIS A 141 -3.65 14.12 9.05
CA HIS A 141 -3.47 14.42 7.63
C HIS A 141 -3.06 15.87 7.47
N ASP A 142 -2.08 16.10 6.59
CA ASP A 142 -1.75 17.45 6.16
C ASP A 142 -2.85 17.89 5.18
N ASP A 143 -3.67 18.87 5.60
CA ASP A 143 -4.74 19.48 4.77
C ASP A 143 -4.21 20.11 3.46
#